data_AF-A0A7X7BBQ7-F1
#
_entry.id   AF-A0A7X7BBQ7-F1
#
_cell.length_a   1.000
_cell.length_b   1.000
_cell.length_c   1.000
_cell.angle_alpha   90.00
_cell.angle_beta   90.00
_cell.angle_gamma   90.00
#
_symmetry.space_group_name_H-M   'P 1'
#
loop_
_entity.id
_entity.type
_entity.pdbx_description
1 polymer ?
#
loop_
_entity_poly.entity_id
_entity_poly.type
_entity_poly.pdbx_seq_one_letter_code
_entity_poly.pdbx_strand_id
1 'polypeptide(L)'
;WATYADGSPAVAVRRAGNGHDVFVGVPQLTPELVHALARLAGVHCATAPGPALWAANGHLAIQAHTNGAVRIDAGRRARVTDALDGTALGQGPVITLDMQPGEVRVLRVER
;
A
#
# COMPACT_ATOMS: atom_id res chain seq x y z
N TRP A 1 -14.04 8.77 -10.22
CA TRP A 1 -14.67 8.93 -8.88
C TRP A 1 -15.99 8.20 -8.87
N ALA A 2 -16.65 8.08 -7.71
CA ALA A 2 -17.83 7.23 -7.51
C ALA A 2 -19.12 8.06 -7.39
N THR A 3 -20.25 7.45 -7.75
CA THR A 3 -21.60 8.00 -7.63
C THR A 3 -22.49 7.03 -6.84
N TYR A 4 -23.50 7.56 -6.16
CA TYR A 4 -24.60 6.75 -5.64
C TYR A 4 -25.49 6.25 -6.79
N ALA A 5 -26.46 5.39 -6.45
CA ALA A 5 -27.40 4.81 -7.42
C ALA A 5 -28.28 5.87 -8.11
N ASP A 6 -28.53 7.00 -7.45
CA ASP A 6 -29.27 8.14 -8.00
C ASP A 6 -28.41 9.06 -8.89
N GLY A 7 -27.12 8.73 -9.08
CA GLY A 7 -26.17 9.49 -9.88
C GLY A 7 -25.51 10.66 -9.13
N SER A 8 -25.90 10.96 -7.89
CA SER A 8 -25.25 11.99 -7.10
C SER A 8 -23.82 11.57 -6.70
N PRO A 9 -22.87 12.52 -6.52
CA PRO A 9 -21.49 12.17 -6.21
C PRO A 9 -21.34 11.51 -4.83
N ALA A 10 -20.75 10.31 -4.79
CA ALA A 10 -20.38 9.61 -3.56
C ALA A 10 -18.93 9.91 -3.14
N VAL A 11 -18.05 10.17 -4.12
CA VAL A 11 -16.71 10.72 -3.90
C VAL A 11 -16.53 11.88 -4.87
N ALA A 12 -16.20 13.06 -4.34
CA ALA A 12 -15.94 14.25 -5.14
C ALA A 12 -14.50 14.73 -4.90
N VAL A 13 -13.80 15.07 -5.98
CA VAL A 13 -12.43 15.55 -5.91
C VAL A 13 -12.32 16.88 -6.64
N ARG A 14 -11.78 17.87 -5.94
CA ARG A 14 -11.57 19.22 -6.44
C ARG A 14 -10.10 19.55 -6.35
N ARG A 15 -9.52 20.08 -7.43
CA ARG A 15 -8.16 20.65 -7.38
C ARG A 15 -8.18 21.92 -6.52
N ALA A 16 -7.26 22.00 -5.55
CA ALA A 16 -7.12 23.13 -4.64
C ALA A 16 -5.63 23.48 -4.50
N GLY A 17 -5.23 24.64 -5.00
CA GLY A 17 -3.82 25.07 -5.01
C GLY A 17 -2.91 24.05 -5.72
N ASN A 18 -1.92 23.55 -4.99
CA ASN A 18 -0.97 22.52 -5.44
C ASN A 18 -1.46 21.08 -5.19
N GLY A 19 -2.67 20.88 -4.68
CA GLY A 19 -3.20 19.56 -4.29
C GLY A 19 -4.68 19.36 -4.65
N HIS A 20 -5.32 18.47 -3.90
CA HIS A 20 -6.70 18.08 -4.11
C HIS A 20 -7.44 18.02 -2.77
N ASP A 21 -8.64 18.60 -2.73
CA ASP A 21 -9.61 18.34 -1.66
C ASP A 21 -10.51 17.19 -2.09
N VAL A 22 -10.73 16.23 -1.19
CA VAL A 22 -11.56 15.05 -1.45
C VAL A 22 -12.67 14.98 -0.43
N PHE A 23 -13.92 14.97 -0.90
CA PHE A 23 -15.09 14.63 -0.10
C PHE A 23 -15.45 13.16 -0.32
N VAL A 24 -15.64 12.42 0.76
CA VAL A 24 -16.08 11.01 0.75
C VAL A 24 -17.40 10.93 1.50
N GLY A 25 -18.49 10.70 0.78
CA GLY A 25 -19.83 10.59 1.34
C GLY A 25 -20.21 9.18 1.80
N VAL A 26 -19.35 8.18 1.53
CA VAL A 26 -19.58 6.79 1.95
C VAL A 26 -18.91 6.52 3.30
N PRO A 27 -19.49 5.66 4.16
CA PRO A 27 -18.92 5.38 5.48
C PRO A 27 -17.62 4.58 5.43
N GLN A 28 -17.37 3.85 4.33
CA GLN A 28 -16.24 2.94 4.22
C GLN A 28 -15.14 3.50 3.31
N LEU A 29 -13.94 3.66 3.86
CA LEU A 29 -12.71 3.85 3.09
C LEU A 29 -12.16 2.47 2.68
N THR A 30 -12.43 2.05 1.46
CA THR A 30 -11.86 0.79 0.96
C THR A 30 -10.36 0.93 0.68
N PRO A 31 -9.58 -0.17 0.71
CA PRO A 31 -8.17 -0.14 0.34
C PRO A 31 -7.92 0.46 -1.05
N GLU A 32 -8.80 0.22 -2.00
CA GLU A 32 -8.71 0.75 -3.38
C GLU A 32 -8.90 2.26 -3.40
N LEU A 33 -9.88 2.78 -2.65
CA LEU A 33 -10.09 4.22 -2.53
C LEU A 33 -8.89 4.89 -1.88
N VAL A 34 -8.36 4.34 -0.79
CA VAL A 34 -7.17 4.87 -0.12
C VAL A 34 -5.96 4.88 -1.06
N HIS A 35 -5.72 3.80 -1.82
CA HIS A 35 -4.62 3.76 -2.79
C HIS A 35 -4.81 4.73 -3.95
N ALA A 36 -6.04 4.91 -4.44
CA ALA A 36 -6.33 5.89 -5.49
C ALA A 36 -6.02 7.31 -5.02
N LEU A 37 -6.39 7.66 -3.78
CA LEU A 37 -6.10 8.95 -3.16
C LEU A 37 -4.61 9.14 -2.86
N ALA A 38 -3.93 8.09 -2.38
CA ALA A 38 -2.48 8.12 -2.15
C ALA A 38 -1.72 8.40 -3.45
N ARG A 39 -2.08 7.72 -4.55
CA ARG A 39 -1.50 7.96 -5.87
C ARG A 39 -1.79 9.36 -6.39
N LEU A 40 -3.01 9.86 -6.20
CA LEU A 40 -3.38 11.24 -6.55
C LEU A 40 -2.51 12.26 -5.81
N ALA A 41 -2.16 11.97 -4.56
CA ALA A 41 -1.27 12.80 -3.74
C ALA A 41 0.23 12.59 -4.01
N GLY A 42 0.60 11.70 -4.95
CA GLY A 42 2.00 11.38 -5.25
C GLY A 42 2.71 10.54 -4.17
N VAL A 43 1.95 9.88 -3.29
CA VAL A 43 2.50 9.00 -2.25
C VAL A 43 2.94 7.68 -2.88
N HIS A 44 4.09 7.17 -2.43
CA HIS A 44 4.56 5.83 -2.79
C HIS A 44 3.69 4.76 -2.12
N CYS A 45 3.04 3.92 -2.93
CA CYS A 45 2.33 2.74 -2.45
C CYS A 45 3.23 1.51 -2.64
N ALA A 46 3.68 0.92 -1.54
CA ALA A 46 4.55 -0.24 -1.57
C ALA A 46 3.86 -1.51 -2.11
N THR A 47 2.53 -1.60 -2.07
CA THR A 47 1.77 -2.76 -2.56
C THR A 47 0.57 -2.33 -3.38
N ALA A 48 -0.09 -3.31 -4.01
CA ALA A 48 -1.48 -3.15 -4.42
C ALA A 48 -2.41 -3.12 -3.17
N PRO A 49 -3.66 -2.63 -3.32
CA PRO A 49 -4.67 -2.77 -2.28
C PRO A 49 -4.84 -4.23 -1.82
N GLY A 50 -5.06 -4.46 -0.53
CA GLY A 50 -5.34 -5.78 0.03
C GLY A 50 -4.57 -6.04 1.32
N PRO A 51 -3.24 -6.25 1.27
CA PRO A 51 -2.42 -6.44 2.46
C PRO A 51 -2.44 -5.23 3.40
N ALA A 52 -2.43 -5.47 4.71
CA ALA A 52 -2.15 -4.43 5.67
C ALA A 52 -0.63 -4.16 5.69
N LEU A 53 -0.24 -2.89 5.65
CA LEU A 53 1.15 -2.49 5.55
C LEU A 53 1.45 -1.29 6.44
N TRP A 54 2.60 -1.36 7.10
CA TRP A 54 3.21 -0.25 7.81
C TRP A 54 4.65 -0.08 7.36
N ALA A 55 5.11 1.16 7.15
CA ALA A 55 6.48 1.44 6.75
C ALA A 55 7.04 2.66 7.46
N ALA A 56 8.17 2.50 8.14
CA ALA A 56 8.95 3.60 8.70
C ALA A 56 10.38 3.14 9.03
N ASN A 57 11.32 4.10 9.15
CA ASN A 57 12.68 3.86 9.66
C ASN A 57 13.43 2.70 8.96
N GLY A 58 13.27 2.57 7.64
CA GLY A 58 13.91 1.50 6.86
C GLY A 58 13.27 0.12 7.02
N HIS A 59 12.13 0.02 7.68
CA HIS A 59 11.37 -1.21 7.87
C HIS A 59 10.00 -1.16 7.19
N LEU A 60 9.50 -2.32 6.81
CA LEU A 60 8.16 -2.52 6.27
C LEU A 60 7.56 -3.76 6.92
N ALA A 61 6.48 -3.62 7.68
CA ALA A 61 5.71 -4.73 8.22
C ALA A 61 4.50 -4.95 7.32
N ILE A 62 4.29 -6.19 6.90
CA ILE A 62 3.20 -6.57 6.02
C ILE A 62 2.47 -7.80 6.55
N GLN A 63 1.14 -7.76 6.49
CA GLN A 63 0.28 -8.91 6.74
C GLN A 63 -0.56 -9.21 5.49
N ALA A 64 -0.50 -10.46 5.03
CA ALA A 64 -1.35 -10.90 3.93
C ALA A 64 -2.75 -11.26 4.43
N HIS A 65 -3.78 -10.88 3.67
CA HIS A 65 -5.17 -11.24 3.96
C HIS A 65 -5.72 -12.32 3.02
N THR A 66 -4.99 -12.61 1.95
CA THR A 66 -5.33 -13.59 0.92
C THR A 66 -4.11 -14.46 0.61
N ASN A 67 -4.35 -15.65 0.07
CA ASN A 67 -3.28 -16.49 -0.45
C ASN A 67 -2.63 -15.86 -1.69
N GLY A 68 -1.31 -15.98 -1.79
CA GLY A 68 -0.58 -15.82 -3.04
C GLY A 68 0.60 -14.87 -2.97
N ALA A 69 1.09 -14.53 -4.16
CA ALA A 69 2.24 -13.69 -4.36
C ALA A 69 1.93 -12.22 -4.04
N VAL A 70 2.55 -11.69 -2.98
CA VAL A 70 2.49 -10.29 -2.61
C VAL A 70 3.71 -9.57 -3.18
N ARG A 71 3.47 -8.67 -4.14
CA ARG A 71 4.49 -7.82 -4.75
C ARG A 71 4.69 -6.56 -3.88
N ILE A 72 5.93 -6.36 -3.41
CA ILE A 72 6.30 -5.27 -2.50
C ILE A 72 7.36 -4.40 -3.18
N ASP A 73 7.03 -3.14 -3.42
CA ASP A 73 7.93 -2.09 -3.86
C ASP A 73 8.59 -1.44 -2.62
N ALA A 74 9.87 -1.71 -2.42
CA ALA A 74 10.71 -1.18 -1.35
C ALA A 74 11.20 0.26 -1.61
N GLY A 75 10.82 0.87 -2.74
CA GLY A 75 11.13 2.25 -3.12
C GLY A 75 12.57 2.49 -3.59
N ARG A 76 13.48 1.51 -3.42
CA ARG A 76 14.89 1.62 -3.82
C ARG A 76 15.55 0.28 -4.11
N ARG A 77 16.59 0.30 -4.94
CA ARG A 77 17.49 -0.85 -5.15
C ARG A 77 18.38 -1.06 -3.92
N ALA A 78 17.93 -1.93 -3.03
CA ALA A 78 18.67 -2.29 -1.82
C ALA A 78 18.41 -3.76 -1.48
N ARG A 79 19.31 -4.38 -0.72
CA ARG A 79 19.08 -5.71 -0.17
C ARG A 79 17.94 -5.67 0.84
N VAL A 80 17.08 -6.68 0.77
CA VAL A 80 15.93 -6.84 1.68
C VAL A 80 16.08 -8.13 2.45
N THR A 81 15.96 -8.03 3.79
CA THR A 81 15.97 -9.19 4.69
C THR A 81 14.72 -9.22 5.53
N ASP A 82 14.31 -10.40 6.00
CA ASP A 82 13.42 -10.49 7.14
C ASP A 82 14.17 -9.96 8.38
N ALA A 83 13.54 -9.05 9.12
CA ALA A 83 14.10 -8.41 10.30
C ALA A 83 13.98 -9.30 11.55
N LEU A 84 13.10 -10.31 11.53
CA LEU A 84 12.87 -11.21 12.64
C LEU A 84 13.93 -12.31 12.73
N ASP A 85 14.40 -12.83 11.59
CA ASP A 85 15.35 -13.95 11.54
C ASP A 85 16.59 -13.71 10.66
N GLY A 86 16.63 -12.60 9.91
CA GLY A 86 17.76 -12.25 9.04
C GLY A 86 17.76 -12.93 7.67
N THR A 87 16.73 -13.72 7.34
CA THR A 87 16.59 -14.41 6.06
C THR A 87 16.66 -13.40 4.91
N ALA A 88 17.47 -13.69 3.89
CA ALA A 88 17.51 -12.86 2.68
C ALA A 88 16.22 -13.06 1.86
N LEU A 89 15.49 -11.98 1.60
CA LEU A 89 14.23 -11.99 0.86
C LEU A 89 14.38 -11.55 -0.60
N GLY A 90 15.49 -10.89 -0.93
CA GLY A 90 15.83 -10.52 -2.31
C GLY A 90 16.50 -9.16 -2.41
N GLN A 91 16.41 -8.58 -3.61
CA GLN A 91 16.93 -7.24 -3.93
C GLN A 91 15.80 -6.36 -4.48
N GLY A 92 15.67 -5.15 -3.94
CA GLY A 92 14.72 -4.15 -4.42
C GLY A 92 15.04 -3.63 -5.84
N PRO A 93 14.18 -2.76 -6.41
CA PRO A 93 13.13 -2.02 -5.74
C PRO A 93 11.86 -2.84 -5.54
N VAL A 94 11.72 -3.99 -6.18
CA VAL A 94 10.54 -4.83 -6.01
C VAL A 94 10.94 -6.25 -5.67
N ILE A 95 10.31 -6.80 -4.64
CA ILE A 95 10.38 -8.22 -4.28
C ILE A 95 8.98 -8.83 -4.30
N THR A 96 8.91 -10.15 -4.41
CA THR A 96 7.66 -10.91 -4.34
C THR A 96 7.79 -11.94 -3.24
N LEU A 97 6.81 -11.98 -2.34
CA LEU A 97 6.73 -12.98 -1.27
C LEU A 97 5.47 -13.80 -1.45
N ASP A 98 5.60 -15.12 -1.46
CA ASP A 98 4.43 -16.00 -1.35
C ASP A 98 3.97 -15.99 0.11
N MET A 99 2.74 -15.55 0.34
CA MET A 99 2.19 -15.38 1.68
C MET A 99 0.82 -16.04 1.83
N GLN A 100 0.54 -16.51 3.04
CA GLN A 100 -0.75 -17.07 3.46
C GLN A 100 -1.56 -16.03 4.28
N PRO A 101 -2.90 -16.13 4.35
CA PRO A 101 -3.72 -15.27 5.20
C PRO A 101 -3.26 -15.28 6.66
N GLY A 102 -3.10 -14.10 7.22
CA GLY A 102 -2.63 -13.91 8.60
C GLY A 102 -1.11 -13.94 8.73
N GLU A 103 -0.37 -14.37 7.72
CA GLU A 103 1.09 -14.39 7.72
C GLU A 103 1.65 -12.97 7.76
N VAL A 104 2.61 -12.75 8.66
CA VAL A 104 3.32 -11.49 8.84
C VAL A 104 4.77 -11.64 8.42
N ARG A 105 5.28 -10.62 7.74
CA ARG A 105 6.72 -10.44 7.47
C ARG A 105 7.13 -9.05 7.89
N VAL A 106 8.32 -8.93 8.48
CA VAL A 106 8.93 -7.64 8.79
C VAL A 106 10.18 -7.52 7.96
N LEU A 107 10.15 -6.64 6.97
CA LEU A 107 11.24 -6.45 6.03
C LEU A 107 12.13 -5.34 6.56
N ARG A 108 13.44 -5.56 6.55
CA ARG A 108 14.46 -4.52 6.68
C ARG A 108 15.04 -4.25 5.30
N VAL A 109 14.93 -3.01 4.85
CA VAL A 109 15.53 -2.54 3.60
C VAL A 109 16.84 -1.85 3.95
N GLU A 110 17.96 -2.34 3.44
CA GLU A 110 19.29 -1.76 3.70
C GLU A 110 19.39 -0.34 3.14
N ARG A 111 20.19 0.52 3.79
CA ARG A 111 20.35 1.93 3.37
C ARG A 111 21.06 2.02 2.03
#